data_AF-A0A829GFG5-F1
#
_entry.id   AF-A0A829GFG5-F1
#
_cell.length_a   1.000
_cell.length_b   1.000
_cell.length_c   1.000
_cell.angle_alpha   90.00
_cell.angle_beta   90.00
_cell.angle_gamma   90.00
#
_symmetry.space_group_name_H-M   'P 1'
#
loop_
_entity.id
_entity.type
_entity.pdbx_description
1 polymer ?
#
loop_
_entity_poly.entity_id
_entity_poly.type
_entity_poly.pdbx_seq_one_letter_code
_entity_poly.pdbx_strand_id
1 'polypeptide(L)'
;MSWFFYLGLFAIMMIFMLLGRVTMSSIWAWLGVIILALVAGLRYETGNDFLPYKTIYAGDYSAGQVEPGFLFLRNLFNWIHAPFWLFLLAWAVVTLTLFYFFAKEYFRPAIIPIAYYLSRFFFMRDMGQIRASLVCVTCMLALKFVYDE
;
A
#
# COMPACT_ATOMS: atom_id res chain seq x y z
N MET A 1 -15.65 -0.93 -7.60
CA MET A 1 -15.99 -0.13 -6.39
C MET A 1 -16.78 1.10 -6.80
N SER A 2 -17.77 1.52 -6.00
CA SER A 2 -18.63 2.68 -6.30
C SER A 2 -18.02 3.99 -5.78
N TRP A 3 -18.45 5.13 -6.32
CA TRP A 3 -18.04 6.46 -5.82
C TRP A 3 -18.37 6.67 -4.33
N PHE A 4 -19.49 6.12 -3.86
CA PHE A 4 -19.87 6.17 -2.45
C PHE A 4 -18.87 5.46 -1.53
N PHE A 5 -18.28 4.35 -1.98
CA PHE A 5 -17.24 3.65 -1.23
C PHE A 5 -16.01 4.55 -1.01
N TYR A 6 -15.55 5.24 -2.06
CA TYR A 6 -14.38 6.12 -1.96
C TYR A 6 -14.64 7.36 -1.09
N LEU A 7 -15.85 7.94 -1.17
CA LEU A 7 -16.27 9.02 -0.29
C LEU A 7 -16.33 8.57 1.18
N GLY A 8 -16.85 7.37 1.45
CA GLY A 8 -16.87 6.78 2.79
C GLY A 8 -15.46 6.55 3.33
N LEU A 9 -14.57 5.97 2.52
CA LEU A 9 -13.17 5.77 2.89
C LEU A 9 -12.47 7.10 3.22
N PHE A 10 -12.68 8.13 2.39
CA PHE A 10 -12.15 9.46 2.64
C PHE A 10 -12.70 10.06 3.94
N ALA A 11 -14.01 9.98 4.18
CA ALA A 11 -14.63 10.46 5.42
C ALA A 11 -14.06 9.77 6.67
N ILE A 12 -13.87 8.45 6.63
CA ILE A 12 -13.24 7.68 7.72
C ILE A 12 -11.81 8.17 7.98
N MET A 13 -11.02 8.37 6.92
CA MET A 13 -9.65 8.84 7.05
C MET A 13 -9.56 10.27 7.57
N MET A 14 -10.53 11.12 7.22
CA MET A 14 -10.67 12.46 7.82
C MET A 14 -11.00 12.39 9.31
N ILE A 15 -11.89 11.49 9.72
CA ILE A 15 -12.20 11.27 11.14
C ILE A 15 -10.95 10.81 11.90
N PHE A 16 -10.22 9.82 11.37
CA PHE A 16 -8.96 9.37 11.97
C PHE A 16 -7.92 10.50 12.06
N MET A 17 -7.84 11.35 11.05
CA MET A 17 -6.96 12.50 11.06
C MET A 17 -7.31 13.48 12.18
N LEU A 18 -8.59 13.83 12.33
CA LEU A 18 -9.07 14.74 13.38
C LEU A 18 -8.86 14.14 14.78
N LEU A 19 -9.21 12.87 14.98
CA LEU A 19 -9.01 12.17 16.25
C LEU A 19 -7.53 11.99 16.58
N GLY A 20 -6.69 11.67 15.59
CA GLY A 20 -5.24 11.60 15.75
C GLY A 20 -4.62 12.95 16.08
N ARG A 21 -5.18 14.05 15.56
CA ARG A 21 -4.76 15.41 15.92
C ARG A 21 -5.14 15.78 17.35
N VAL A 22 -6.32 15.41 17.82
CA VAL A 22 -6.78 15.71 19.19
C VAL A 22 -6.07 14.83 20.22
N THR A 23 -5.97 13.53 19.96
CA THR A 23 -5.41 12.57 20.93
C THR A 23 -3.89 12.46 20.88
N MET A 24 -3.25 12.95 19.81
CA MET A 24 -1.81 12.77 19.53
C MET A 24 -1.35 11.30 19.54
N SER A 25 -2.27 10.36 19.38
CA SER A 25 -1.99 8.93 19.44
C SER A 25 -1.68 8.34 18.07
N SER A 26 -0.69 7.44 18.01
CA SER A 26 -0.34 6.70 16.81
C SER A 26 -1.38 5.64 16.42
N ILE A 27 -2.35 5.34 17.28
CA ILE A 27 -3.38 4.32 17.01
C ILE A 27 -4.18 4.65 15.75
N TRP A 28 -4.52 5.93 15.55
CA TRP A 28 -5.29 6.40 14.39
C TRP A 28 -4.52 6.24 13.08
N ALA A 29 -3.20 6.44 13.12
CA ALA A 29 -2.33 6.20 11.99
C ALA A 29 -2.28 4.72 11.61
N TRP A 30 -2.14 3.82 12.60
CA TRP A 30 -2.17 2.37 12.36
C TRP A 30 -3.53 1.87 11.85
N LEU A 31 -4.63 2.38 12.39
CA LEU A 31 -5.97 2.06 11.87
C LEU A 31 -6.12 2.51 10.42
N GLY A 32 -5.60 3.69 10.06
CA GLY A 32 -5.56 4.16 8.68
C GLY A 32 -4.74 3.24 7.77
N VAL A 33 -3.53 2.85 8.19
CA VAL A 33 -2.67 1.90 7.45
C VAL A 33 -3.37 0.58 7.21
N ILE A 34 -4.00 0.01 8.25
CA ILE A 34 -4.72 -1.27 8.16
C ILE A 34 -5.88 -1.16 7.17
N ILE A 35 -6.70 -0.11 7.27
CA ILE A 35 -7.81 0.11 6.34
C ILE A 35 -7.30 0.23 4.90
N LEU A 36 -6.27 1.04 4.66
CA LEU A 36 -5.72 1.21 3.32
C LEU A 36 -5.13 -0.09 2.76
N ALA A 37 -4.46 -0.88 3.61
CA ALA A 37 -3.90 -2.17 3.20
C ALA A 37 -4.98 -3.17 2.82
N LEU A 38 -6.08 -3.23 3.59
CA LEU A 38 -7.24 -4.07 3.27
C LEU A 38 -7.90 -3.62 1.96
N VAL A 39 -8.09 -2.32 1.75
CA VAL A 39 -8.67 -1.79 0.50
C VAL A 39 -7.80 -2.10 -0.72
N ALA A 40 -6.49 -1.93 -0.61
CA ALA A 40 -5.57 -2.21 -1.70
C ALA A 40 -5.37 -3.70 -1.97
N GLY A 41 -5.36 -4.53 -0.92
CA GLY A 41 -5.13 -5.98 -0.99
C GLY A 41 -6.34 -6.81 -1.41
N LEU A 42 -7.53 -6.44 -0.92
CA LEU A 42 -8.79 -7.12 -1.22
C LEU A 42 -9.50 -6.55 -2.46
N ARG A 43 -8.80 -5.74 -3.26
CA ARG A 43 -9.36 -5.18 -4.49
C ARG A 43 -9.67 -6.29 -5.49
N TYR A 44 -10.71 -6.09 -6.28
CA TYR A 44 -11.08 -6.97 -7.39
C TYR A 44 -11.19 -6.14 -8.67
N GLU A 45 -10.47 -6.55 -9.72
CA GLU A 45 -10.49 -5.93 -11.05
C GLU A 45 -10.35 -4.39 -11.01
N THR A 46 -9.52 -3.91 -10.10
CA THR A 46 -9.25 -2.48 -9.91
C THR A 46 -7.76 -2.24 -10.00
N GLY A 47 -7.38 -1.20 -10.74
CA GLY A 47 -5.98 -0.88 -11.01
C GLY A 47 -5.48 -1.41 -12.34
N ASN A 48 -4.53 -0.69 -12.92
CA ASN A 48 -3.94 -1.05 -14.21
C ASN A 48 -3.13 -2.36 -14.15
N ASP A 49 -2.65 -2.71 -12.97
CA ASP A 49 -1.75 -3.83 -12.73
C ASP A 49 -2.44 -5.12 -12.26
N PHE A 50 -3.75 -5.07 -11.98
CA PHE A 50 -4.49 -6.19 -11.41
C PHE A 50 -4.51 -7.40 -12.36
N LEU A 51 -4.94 -7.19 -13.61
CA LEU A 51 -5.02 -8.28 -14.59
C LEU A 51 -3.63 -8.82 -14.96
N PRO A 52 -2.63 -7.98 -15.29
CA PRO A 52 -1.27 -8.47 -15.55
C PRO A 52 -0.67 -9.26 -14.38
N TYR A 53 -0.86 -8.82 -13.13
CA TYR A 53 -0.32 -9.59 -12.00
C TYR A 53 -1.13 -10.85 -11.71
N LYS A 54 -2.43 -10.87 -11.98
CA LYS A 54 -3.26 -12.08 -11.86
C LYS A 54 -2.79 -13.15 -12.86
N THR A 55 -2.48 -12.77 -14.10
CA THR A 55 -1.97 -13.71 -15.13
C THR A 55 -0.58 -14.23 -14.76
N ILE A 56 0.33 -13.34 -14.37
CA ILE A 56 1.68 -13.73 -13.91
C ILE A 56 1.59 -14.66 -12.69
N TYR A 57 0.72 -14.34 -11.73
CA TYR A 57 0.54 -15.16 -10.52
C TYR A 57 0.05 -16.58 -10.88
N ALA A 58 -0.88 -16.68 -11.83
CA ALA A 58 -1.37 -17.95 -12.37
C ALA A 58 -0.30 -18.74 -13.15
N GLY A 59 0.85 -18.13 -13.45
CA GLY A 59 1.96 -18.78 -14.15
C GLY A 59 2.02 -18.47 -15.64
N ASP A 60 1.18 -17.55 -16.13
CA ASP A 60 1.14 -17.13 -17.53
C ASP A 60 2.10 -15.94 -17.75
N TYR A 61 3.37 -16.26 -17.99
CA TYR A 61 4.42 -15.29 -18.31
C TYR A 61 5.55 -15.95 -19.13
N SER A 62 6.23 -15.15 -19.95
CA SER A 62 7.42 -15.58 -20.71
C SER A 62 8.71 -15.43 -19.90
N ALA A 63 9.71 -16.26 -20.20
CA ALA A 63 11.04 -16.14 -19.59
C ALA A 63 11.62 -14.74 -19.85
N GLY A 64 12.08 -14.07 -18.79
CA GLY A 64 12.63 -12.71 -18.87
C GLY A 64 11.59 -11.57 -18.84
N GLN A 65 10.30 -11.87 -18.87
CA GLN A 65 9.23 -10.85 -18.79
C GLN A 65 9.08 -10.28 -17.37
N VAL A 66 9.44 -11.06 -16.34
CA VAL A 66 9.19 -10.74 -14.93
C VAL A 66 10.48 -10.84 -14.14
N GLU A 67 10.68 -9.90 -13.23
CA GLU A 67 11.91 -9.79 -12.45
C GLU A 67 12.04 -10.96 -11.45
N PRO A 68 13.26 -11.48 -11.22
CA PRO A 68 13.50 -12.62 -10.34
C PRO A 68 12.93 -12.44 -8.92
N GLY A 69 13.01 -11.23 -8.37
CA GLY A 69 12.48 -10.94 -7.02
C GLY A 69 10.95 -11.06 -6.93
N PHE A 70 10.24 -10.69 -8.00
CA PHE A 70 8.78 -10.88 -8.06
C PHE A 70 8.44 -12.36 -8.20
N LEU A 71 9.18 -13.09 -9.04
CA LEU A 71 9.00 -14.55 -9.21
C LEU A 71 9.29 -15.31 -7.91
N PHE A 72 10.29 -14.90 -7.15
CA PHE A 72 10.59 -15.47 -5.82
C PHE A 72 9.39 -15.35 -4.88
N LEU A 73 8.83 -14.14 -4.73
CA LEU A 73 7.64 -13.91 -3.91
C LEU A 73 6.43 -14.70 -4.43
N ARG A 74 6.19 -14.70 -5.74
CA ARG A 74 5.13 -15.48 -6.36
C ARG A 74 5.28 -16.98 -6.05
N ASN A 75 6.49 -17.52 -6.13
CA ASN A 75 6.75 -18.94 -5.87
C ASN A 75 6.56 -19.28 -4.39
N LEU A 76 6.98 -18.39 -3.48
CA LEU A 76 6.74 -18.55 -2.05
C LEU A 76 5.23 -18.63 -1.73
N PHE A 77 4.43 -17.74 -2.31
CA PHE A 77 2.97 -17.73 -2.11
C PHE A 77 2.28 -18.93 -2.76
N ASN A 78 2.74 -19.37 -3.94
CA ASN A 78 2.19 -20.58 -4.57
C ASN A 78 2.57 -21.85 -3.82
N TRP A 79 3.75 -21.90 -3.18
CA TRP A 79 4.18 -23.04 -2.38
C TRP A 79 3.24 -23.30 -1.19
N ILE A 80 2.66 -22.25 -0.61
CA ILE A 80 1.64 -22.35 0.45
C ILE A 80 0.20 -22.35 -0.08
N HIS A 81 0.00 -22.49 -1.39
CA HIS A 81 -1.31 -22.43 -2.05
C HIS A 81 -2.13 -21.16 -1.71
N ALA A 82 -1.45 -20.02 -1.50
CA ALA A 82 -2.12 -18.77 -1.19
C ALA A 82 -2.92 -18.25 -2.39
N PRO A 83 -4.09 -17.64 -2.15
CA PRO A 83 -4.86 -16.97 -3.19
C PRO A 83 -4.21 -15.63 -3.61
N PHE A 84 -4.48 -15.17 -4.83
CA PHE A 84 -3.91 -13.94 -5.38
C PHE A 84 -4.20 -12.68 -4.54
N TRP A 85 -5.38 -12.58 -3.92
CA TRP A 85 -5.69 -11.45 -3.05
C TRP A 85 -4.76 -11.38 -1.83
N LEU A 86 -4.29 -12.53 -1.32
CA LEU A 86 -3.36 -12.58 -0.19
C LEU A 86 -1.97 -12.10 -0.61
N PHE A 87 -1.58 -12.39 -1.86
CA PHE A 87 -0.38 -11.85 -2.47
C PHE A 87 -0.43 -10.31 -2.58
N LEU A 88 -1.54 -9.75 -3.09
CA LEU A 88 -1.74 -8.30 -3.14
C LEU A 88 -1.77 -7.67 -1.75
N LEU A 89 -2.42 -8.33 -0.78
CA LEU A 89 -2.51 -7.85 0.59
C LEU A 89 -1.14 -7.79 1.27
N ALA A 90 -0.31 -8.82 1.15
CA ALA A 90 1.05 -8.80 1.69
C ALA A 90 1.86 -7.63 1.12
N TRP A 91 1.70 -7.38 -0.17
CA TRP A 91 2.35 -6.29 -0.87
C TRP A 91 1.90 -4.91 -0.35
N ALA A 92 0.59 -4.72 -0.18
CA ALA A 92 0.00 -3.50 0.36
C ALA A 92 0.40 -3.27 1.83
N VAL A 93 0.39 -4.33 2.66
CA VAL A 93 0.80 -4.27 4.07
C VAL A 93 2.23 -3.80 4.19
N VAL A 94 3.17 -4.40 3.44
CA VAL A 94 4.58 -4.00 3.48
C VAL A 94 4.73 -2.53 3.07
N THR A 95 4.15 -2.14 1.94
CA THR A 95 4.32 -0.79 1.39
C THR A 95 3.75 0.29 2.29
N LEU A 96 2.53 0.11 2.81
CA LEU A 96 1.89 1.09 3.69
C LEU A 96 2.49 1.12 5.09
N THR A 97 3.04 -0.01 5.57
CA THR A 97 3.79 -0.04 6.83
C THR A 97 5.10 0.73 6.72
N LEU A 98 5.84 0.57 5.63
CA LEU A 98 7.02 1.39 5.35
C LEU A 98 6.65 2.87 5.23
N PHE A 99 5.51 3.18 4.61
CA PHE A 99 5.04 4.56 4.49
C PHE A 99 4.66 5.15 5.86
N TYR A 100 4.10 4.35 6.76
CA TYR A 100 3.86 4.77 8.14
C TYR A 100 5.15 5.13 8.87
N PHE A 101 6.22 4.32 8.74
CA PHE A 101 7.50 4.65 9.38
C PHE A 101 8.09 5.95 8.85
N PHE A 102 8.02 6.17 7.53
CA PHE A 102 8.38 7.46 6.93
C PHE A 102 7.52 8.59 7.51
N ALA A 103 6.20 8.44 7.51
CA ALA A 103 5.28 9.47 8.00
C ALA A 103 5.50 9.81 9.48
N LYS A 104 5.77 8.81 10.33
CA LYS A 104 6.02 8.98 11.76
C LYS A 104 7.32 9.74 12.05
N GLU A 105 8.32 9.56 11.20
CA GLU A 105 9.61 10.23 11.35
C GLU A 105 9.48 11.75 11.16
N TYR A 106 8.77 12.17 10.10
CA TYR A 106 8.71 13.57 9.68
C TYR A 106 7.45 14.33 10.12
N PHE A 107 6.36 13.64 10.47
CA PHE A 107 5.07 14.28 10.78
C PHE A 107 4.45 13.73 12.07
N ARG A 108 3.99 14.63 12.95
CA ARG A 108 3.24 14.29 14.16
C ARG A 108 1.92 15.08 14.22
N PRO A 109 0.75 14.40 14.19
CA PRO A 109 0.56 12.95 14.10
C PRO A 109 0.72 12.40 12.67
N ALA A 110 1.25 11.17 12.55
CA ALA A 110 1.50 10.50 11.27
C ALA A 110 0.23 10.26 10.41
N ILE A 111 -0.97 10.32 11.00
CA ILE A 111 -2.23 10.16 10.25
C ILE A 111 -2.48 11.29 9.26
N ILE A 112 -1.93 12.50 9.47
CA ILE A 112 -2.12 13.64 8.55
C ILE A 112 -1.56 13.33 7.16
N PRO A 113 -0.26 12.99 7.00
CA PRO A 113 0.26 12.63 5.68
C PRO A 113 -0.37 11.35 5.13
N ILE A 114 -0.82 10.40 5.97
CA ILE A 114 -1.50 9.18 5.52
C ILE A 114 -2.89 9.49 4.94
N ALA A 115 -3.66 10.38 5.57
CA ALA A 115 -4.94 10.84 5.03
C ALA A 115 -4.75 11.62 3.72
N TYR A 116 -3.74 12.49 3.64
CA TYR A 116 -3.39 13.17 2.39
C TYR A 116 -2.95 12.19 1.30
N TYR A 117 -2.18 11.16 1.68
CA TYR A 117 -1.72 10.12 0.76
C TYR A 117 -2.88 9.36 0.11
N LEU A 118 -3.94 9.04 0.87
CA LEU A 118 -5.18 8.51 0.31
C LEU A 118 -5.70 9.38 -0.84
N SER A 119 -5.83 10.69 -0.58
CA SER A 119 -6.50 11.62 -1.49
C SER A 119 -5.75 11.80 -2.81
N ARG A 120 -4.43 11.72 -2.78
CA ARG A 120 -3.60 12.05 -3.95
C ARG A 120 -2.94 10.86 -4.61
N PHE A 121 -2.41 9.92 -3.85
CA PHE A 121 -1.44 8.95 -4.34
C PHE A 121 -1.90 7.51 -4.25
N PHE A 122 -2.68 7.15 -3.24
CA PHE A 122 -3.07 5.76 -2.95
C PHE A 122 -3.74 5.05 -4.14
N PHE A 123 -4.69 5.69 -4.81
CA PHE A 123 -5.41 5.08 -5.93
C PHE A 123 -4.51 4.83 -7.15
N MET A 124 -3.59 5.74 -7.43
CA MET A 124 -2.70 5.60 -8.59
C MET A 124 -1.54 4.65 -8.28
N ARG A 125 -0.97 4.73 -7.08
CA ARG A 125 0.21 3.97 -6.67
C ARG A 125 -0.15 2.60 -6.11
N ASP A 126 -0.75 2.52 -4.93
CA ASP A 126 -0.98 1.22 -4.27
C ASP A 126 -2.12 0.41 -4.89
N MET A 127 -3.11 1.07 -5.50
CA MET A 127 -4.16 0.36 -6.22
C MET A 127 -3.86 0.16 -7.70
N GLY A 128 -3.00 0.97 -8.32
CA GLY A 128 -2.78 0.94 -9.78
C GLY A 128 -1.41 0.44 -10.23
N GLN A 129 -0.39 0.56 -9.39
CA GLN A 129 0.99 0.26 -9.73
C GLN A 129 1.74 -0.19 -8.46
N ILE A 130 1.38 -1.36 -7.92
CA ILE A 130 1.89 -1.81 -6.62
C ILE A 130 3.40 -1.66 -6.65
N ARG A 131 4.13 -2.35 -7.54
CA ARG A 131 5.60 -2.38 -7.61
C ARG A 131 6.28 -1.01 -7.52
N ALA A 132 5.76 -0.01 -8.21
CA ALA A 132 6.29 1.35 -8.16
C ALA A 132 6.12 1.98 -6.76
N SER A 133 5.02 1.71 -6.08
CA SER A 133 4.75 2.23 -4.73
C SER A 133 5.80 1.80 -3.69
N LEU A 134 6.26 0.54 -3.72
CA LEU A 134 7.30 0.02 -2.83
C LEU A 134 8.66 0.66 -3.14
N VAL A 135 8.99 0.83 -4.41
CA VAL A 135 10.22 1.55 -4.81
C VAL A 135 10.16 2.98 -4.29
N CYS A 136 9.05 3.68 -4.51
CA CYS A 136 8.91 5.05 -4.03
C CYS A 136 9.00 5.17 -2.49
N VAL A 137 8.37 4.27 -1.72
CA VAL A 137 8.43 4.34 -0.26
C VAL A 137 9.80 3.98 0.30
N THR A 138 10.52 3.05 -0.35
CA THR A 138 11.90 2.73 0.02
C THR A 138 12.83 3.91 -0.27
N CYS A 139 12.66 4.60 -1.40
CA CYS A 139 13.37 5.87 -1.65
C CYS A 139 13.04 6.95 -0.61
N MET A 140 11.77 7.08 -0.20
CA MET A 140 11.37 8.04 0.84
C MET A 140 12.04 7.74 2.19
N LEU A 141 12.15 6.47 2.57
CA LEU A 141 12.88 6.06 3.78
C LEU A 141 14.38 6.30 3.66
N ALA A 142 14.94 6.13 2.45
CA ALA A 142 16.35 6.40 2.20
C ALA A 142 16.73 7.87 2.39
N LEU A 143 15.78 8.81 2.27
CA LEU A 143 16.03 10.25 2.47
C LEU A 143 16.67 10.55 3.83
N LYS A 144 16.32 9.79 4.87
CA LYS A 144 16.92 9.96 6.19
C LYS A 144 18.45 9.82 6.14
N PHE A 145 18.94 8.80 5.43
CA PHE A 145 20.38 8.54 5.32
C PHE A 145 21.11 9.53 4.41
N VAL A 146 20.40 10.20 3.51
CA VAL A 146 21.00 11.20 2.61
C VAL A 146 21.12 12.57 3.29
N TYR A 147 20.19 12.91 4.19
CA TYR A 147 20.17 14.21 4.87
C TYR A 147 20.84 14.20 6.25
N ASP A 148 20.99 13.05 6.89
CA ASP A 148 21.70 12.90 8.17
C ASP A 148 23.25 12.78 8.01
N GLU A 149 23.79 13.01 6.80
CA GLU A 149 25.20 13.34 6.52
C GLU A 149 25.44 14.85 6.55
#